data_AF-T1A6N2-F1
#
_entry.id   AF-T1A6N2-F1
#
_cell.length_a   1.000
_cell.length_b   1.000
_cell.length_c   1.000
_cell.angle_alpha   90.00
_cell.angle_beta   90.00
_cell.angle_gamma   90.00
#
_symmetry.space_group_name_H-M   'P 1'
#
loop_
_entity.id
_entity.type
_entity.pdbx_description
1 polymer ?
#
loop_
_entity_poly.entity_id
_entity_poly.type
_entity_poly.pdbx_seq_one_letter_code
_entity_poly.pdbx_strand_id
1 'polypeptide(L)'
;TAARDALDLETPEAVGVQAGRRACARLGARKLSTRRAPVLFAPEMARGLFQHFVGAISGPSQYRKASFLLDAAGQRVFPDFVRISERPHIPKGLGSAPFDAEGAATLDRELVEQGVLRGYVLGSYSARRLGLKSTGNAGGIHNLLVGADGAAGAHSREALLRR
;
A
#
# COMPACT_ATOMS: atom_id res chain seq x y z
N THR A 1 -5.90 17.09 -1.38
CA THR A 1 -6.80 17.39 -2.53
C THR A 1 -7.97 16.43 -2.70
N ALA A 2 -8.02 15.27 -2.04
CA ALA A 2 -9.15 14.37 -2.11
C ALA A 2 -9.60 14.00 -0.69
N ALA A 3 -10.89 14.11 -0.42
CA ALA A 3 -11.52 13.71 0.82
C ALA A 3 -12.99 13.38 0.55
N ARG A 4 -13.63 12.63 1.45
CA ARG A 4 -15.08 12.34 1.37
C ARG A 4 -15.94 13.50 1.86
N ASP A 5 -15.38 14.35 2.71
CA ASP A 5 -16.01 15.54 3.26
C ASP A 5 -15.27 16.77 2.74
N ALA A 6 -16.03 17.76 2.28
CA ALA A 6 -15.46 19.00 1.76
C ALA A 6 -14.67 19.77 2.83
N LEU A 7 -15.04 19.64 4.10
CA LEU A 7 -14.36 20.31 5.22
C LEU A 7 -12.99 19.70 5.54
N ASP A 8 -12.73 18.48 5.09
CA ASP A 8 -11.42 17.82 5.25
C ASP A 8 -10.46 18.14 4.08
N LEU A 9 -10.88 18.93 3.10
CA LEU A 9 -10.02 19.32 1.98
C LEU A 9 -9.04 20.41 2.40
N GLU A 10 -7.80 20.30 1.90
CA GLU A 10 -6.86 21.43 1.89
C GLU A 10 -7.46 22.61 1.14
N THR A 11 -7.19 23.84 1.60
CA THR A 11 -7.70 25.04 0.92
C THR A 11 -7.11 25.15 -0.50
N PRO A 12 -7.85 25.75 -1.46
CA PRO A 12 -7.36 25.95 -2.82
C PRO A 12 -5.99 26.66 -2.87
N GLU A 13 -5.78 27.64 -1.98
CA GLU A 13 -4.54 28.41 -1.89
C GLU A 13 -3.37 27.52 -1.44
N ALA A 14 -3.57 26.70 -0.41
CA ALA A 14 -2.55 25.78 0.08
C ALA A 14 -2.13 24.77 -0.99
N VAL A 15 -3.12 24.22 -1.72
CA VAL A 15 -2.88 23.32 -2.86
C VAL A 15 -2.08 24.03 -3.96
N GLY A 16 -2.48 25.26 -4.33
CA GLY A 16 -1.80 26.07 -5.35
C GLY A 16 -0.35 26.38 -4.98
N VAL A 17 -0.10 26.81 -3.74
CA VAL A 17 1.25 27.07 -3.23
C VAL A 17 2.11 25.80 -3.25
N GLN A 18 1.57 24.67 -2.80
CA GLN A 18 2.29 23.40 -2.81
C GLN A 18 2.64 22.94 -4.23
N ALA A 19 1.71 23.08 -5.18
CA ALA A 19 1.92 22.75 -6.57
C ALA A 19 3.02 23.63 -7.20
N GLY A 20 2.94 24.95 -7.03
CA GLY A 20 3.95 25.90 -7.50
C GLY A 20 5.33 25.61 -6.92
N ARG A 21 5.43 25.37 -5.60
CA ARG A 21 6.69 24.99 -4.94
C ARG A 21 7.30 23.73 -5.55
N ARG A 22 6.49 22.68 -5.77
CA ARG A 22 6.95 21.41 -6.37
C ARG A 22 7.42 21.60 -7.82
N ALA A 23 6.74 22.46 -8.59
CA ALA A 23 7.12 22.77 -9.96
C ALA A 23 8.46 23.51 -10.02
N CYS A 24 8.60 24.59 -9.24
CA CYS A 24 9.85 25.37 -9.20
C CYS A 24 11.04 24.54 -8.69
N ALA A 25 10.83 23.63 -7.74
CA ALA A 25 11.89 22.74 -7.22
C ALA A 25 12.50 21.80 -8.29
N ARG A 26 11.87 21.65 -9.45
CA ARG A 26 12.39 20.84 -10.57
C ARG A 26 13.25 21.64 -11.56
N LEU A 27 13.27 22.97 -11.47
CA LEU A 27 14.08 23.81 -12.35
C LEU A 27 15.57 23.49 -12.19
N GLY A 28 16.28 23.38 -13.31
CA GLY A 28 17.71 23.07 -13.31
C GLY A 28 18.06 21.62 -12.96
N ALA A 29 17.09 20.69 -12.99
CA ALA A 29 17.35 19.27 -12.80
C ALA A 29 18.45 18.76 -13.75
N ARG A 30 19.35 17.92 -13.22
CA ARG A 30 20.48 17.35 -13.97
C ARG A 30 20.40 15.83 -14.01
N LYS A 31 20.90 15.26 -15.09
CA LYS A 31 21.07 13.81 -15.20
C LYS A 31 22.24 13.37 -14.30
N LEU A 32 22.03 12.32 -13.51
CA LEU A 32 23.09 11.65 -12.77
C LEU A 32 23.80 10.62 -13.67
N SER A 33 25.09 10.38 -13.44
CA SER A 33 25.78 9.24 -14.06
C SER A 33 25.23 7.92 -13.52
N THR A 34 25.35 6.85 -14.30
CA THR A 34 25.03 5.48 -13.85
C THR A 34 25.83 5.15 -12.59
N ARG A 35 25.14 4.81 -11.51
CA ARG A 35 25.73 4.50 -10.21
C ARG A 35 24.78 3.66 -9.37
N ARG A 36 25.31 2.97 -8.36
CA ARG A 36 24.52 2.43 -7.25
C ARG A 36 24.46 3.50 -6.16
N ALA A 37 23.27 3.78 -5.63
CA ALA A 37 23.06 4.75 -4.57
C ALA A 37 21.82 4.37 -3.75
N PRO A 38 21.74 4.80 -2.48
CA PRO A 38 20.50 4.75 -1.72
C PRO A 38 19.40 5.54 -2.45
N VAL A 39 18.17 5.02 -2.45
CA VAL A 39 17.01 5.65 -3.07
C VAL A 39 15.94 5.85 -2.01
N LEU A 40 15.52 7.10 -1.82
CA LEU A 40 14.39 7.45 -0.98
C LEU A 40 13.16 7.70 -1.86
N PHE A 41 12.15 6.85 -1.73
CA PHE A 41 10.87 7.05 -2.41
C PHE A 41 10.04 8.09 -1.67
N ALA A 42 9.58 9.12 -2.38
CA ALA A 42 8.58 10.04 -1.83
C ALA A 42 7.28 9.26 -1.51
N PRO A 43 6.51 9.63 -0.47
CA PRO A 43 5.32 8.87 -0.04
C PRO A 43 4.33 8.61 -1.19
N GLU A 44 4.10 9.61 -2.05
CA GLU A 44 3.22 9.48 -3.21
C GLU A 44 3.70 8.44 -4.24
N MET A 45 5.02 8.23 -4.36
CA MET A 45 5.60 7.22 -5.24
C MET A 45 5.67 5.85 -4.57
N ALA A 46 5.94 5.82 -3.26
CA ALA A 46 5.98 4.58 -2.47
C ALA A 46 4.65 3.82 -2.56
N ARG A 47 3.52 4.52 -2.68
CA ARG A 47 2.21 3.90 -2.95
C ARG A 47 2.22 2.93 -4.13
N GLY A 48 2.89 3.29 -5.24
CA GLY A 48 2.97 2.43 -6.43
C GLY A 48 3.72 1.13 -6.16
N LEU A 49 4.78 1.16 -5.35
CA LEU A 49 5.52 -0.03 -4.95
C LEU A 49 4.62 -1.02 -4.20
N PHE A 50 3.84 -0.53 -3.24
CA PHE A 50 2.91 -1.38 -2.49
C PHE A 50 1.71 -1.85 -3.34
N GLN A 51 1.29 -1.07 -4.34
CA GLN A 51 0.28 -1.54 -5.30
C GLN A 51 0.79 -2.74 -6.12
N HIS A 52 2.05 -2.74 -6.55
CA HIS A 52 2.63 -3.92 -7.22
C HIS A 52 2.71 -5.13 -6.28
N PHE A 53 3.04 -4.92 -5.01
CA PHE A 53 2.98 -5.98 -4.00
C PHE A 53 1.57 -6.57 -3.86
N VAL A 54 0.54 -5.72 -3.69
CA VAL A 54 -0.87 -6.16 -3.61
C VAL A 54 -1.27 -6.94 -4.87
N GLY A 55 -0.86 -6.47 -6.06
CA GLY A 55 -1.09 -7.17 -7.32
C GLY A 55 -0.46 -8.56 -7.35
N ALA A 56 0.77 -8.70 -6.85
CA ALA A 56 1.49 -9.96 -6.76
C ALA A 56 0.83 -10.96 -5.81
N ILE A 57 0.22 -10.50 -4.71
CA ILE A 57 -0.49 -11.36 -3.74
C ILE A 57 -1.99 -11.50 -4.02
N SER A 58 -2.48 -10.99 -5.15
CA SER A 58 -3.88 -11.09 -5.52
C SER A 58 -4.25 -12.49 -6.01
N GLY A 59 -5.49 -12.92 -5.73
CA GLY A 59 -6.02 -14.19 -6.18
C GLY A 59 -5.78 -14.49 -7.67
N PRO A 60 -6.12 -13.56 -8.61
CA PRO A 60 -5.84 -13.72 -10.02
C PRO A 60 -4.37 -13.96 -10.39
N SER A 61 -3.43 -13.33 -9.69
CA SER A 61 -2.00 -13.56 -9.93
C SER A 61 -1.55 -14.92 -9.41
N GLN A 62 -2.10 -15.35 -8.27
CA GLN A 62 -1.77 -16.62 -7.64
C GLN A 62 -2.29 -17.83 -8.43
N TYR A 63 -3.59 -17.91 -8.74
CA TYR A 63 -4.15 -19.09 -9.40
C TYR A 63 -3.72 -19.22 -10.87
N ARG A 64 -3.29 -18.12 -11.50
CA ARG A 64 -2.72 -18.13 -12.86
C ARG A 64 -1.21 -18.42 -12.86
N LYS A 65 -0.59 -18.60 -11.69
CA LYS A 65 0.86 -18.75 -11.56
C LYS A 65 1.64 -17.61 -12.22
N ALA A 66 1.12 -16.38 -12.10
CA ALA A 66 1.63 -15.18 -12.76
C ALA A 66 2.09 -14.14 -11.72
N SER A 67 2.83 -14.60 -10.71
CA SER A 67 3.36 -13.76 -9.64
C SER A 67 4.79 -14.15 -9.28
N PHE A 68 5.59 -13.18 -8.85
CA PHE A 68 6.89 -13.46 -8.23
C PHE A 68 6.76 -13.86 -6.74
N LEU A 69 5.56 -13.77 -6.17
CA LEU A 69 5.22 -14.18 -4.79
C LEU A 69 4.28 -15.40 -4.79
N LEU A 70 4.50 -16.35 -5.69
CA LEU A 70 3.79 -17.63 -5.65
C LEU A 70 4.22 -18.41 -4.41
N ASP A 71 3.24 -19.02 -3.74
CA ASP A 71 3.44 -19.87 -2.55
C ASP A 71 4.21 -19.19 -1.40
N ALA A 72 4.24 -17.85 -1.38
CA ALA A 72 4.97 -17.03 -0.42
C ALA A 72 4.20 -16.81 0.90
N ALA A 73 2.95 -17.25 1.01
CA ALA A 73 2.21 -17.19 2.27
C ALA A 73 2.95 -17.97 3.37
N GLY A 74 3.16 -17.35 4.53
CA GLY A 74 3.98 -17.86 5.62
C GLY A 74 5.48 -17.54 5.51
N GLN A 75 5.93 -16.95 4.40
CA GLN A 75 7.34 -16.59 4.19
C GLN A 75 7.61 -15.13 4.52
N ARG A 76 8.87 -14.84 4.93
CA ARG A 76 9.35 -13.47 5.12
C ARG A 76 9.64 -12.83 3.77
N VAL A 77 8.90 -11.79 3.44
CA VAL A 77 8.99 -11.04 2.17
C VAL A 77 9.38 -9.57 2.35
N PHE A 78 9.36 -9.08 3.60
CA PHE A 78 9.85 -7.77 4.01
C PHE A 78 10.79 -7.90 5.24
N PRO A 79 11.54 -6.84 5.59
CA PRO A 79 12.18 -6.75 6.90
C PRO A 79 11.18 -6.94 8.05
N ASP A 80 11.68 -7.42 9.19
CA ASP A 80 10.88 -7.75 10.37
C ASP A 80 10.14 -6.56 10.98
N PHE A 81 10.63 -5.34 10.80
CA PHE A 81 9.93 -4.15 11.27
C PHE A 81 8.73 -3.76 10.39
N VAL A 82 8.55 -4.34 9.20
CA VAL A 82 7.48 -3.93 8.27
C VAL A 82 6.16 -4.63 8.63
N ARG A 83 5.11 -3.82 8.74
CA ARG A 83 3.72 -4.27 8.91
C ARG A 83 2.83 -3.67 7.82
N ILE A 84 1.92 -4.48 7.28
CA ILE A 84 0.93 -4.04 6.30
C ILE A 84 -0.44 -4.52 6.77
N SER A 85 -1.31 -3.57 7.07
CA SER A 85 -2.62 -3.79 7.67
C SER A 85 -3.73 -3.33 6.73
N GLU A 86 -4.81 -4.09 6.66
CA GLU A 86 -6.05 -3.70 5.99
C GLU A 86 -7.09 -3.28 7.05
N ARG A 87 -7.73 -2.12 6.84
CA ARG A 87 -8.69 -1.53 7.77
C ARG A 87 -9.93 -1.03 7.00
N PRO A 88 -10.86 -1.92 6.62
CA PRO A 88 -11.98 -1.57 5.76
C PRO A 88 -12.96 -0.55 6.35
N HIS A 89 -13.00 -0.38 7.67
CA HIS A 89 -14.03 0.38 8.36
C HIS A 89 -13.56 1.74 8.92
N ILE A 90 -12.50 2.33 8.36
CA ILE A 90 -12.05 3.67 8.76
C ILE A 90 -13.15 4.70 8.42
N PRO A 91 -13.67 5.47 9.39
CA PRO A 91 -14.64 6.53 9.12
C PRO A 91 -14.10 7.52 8.09
N LYS A 92 -14.92 7.87 7.09
CA LYS A 92 -14.57 8.77 5.98
C LYS A 92 -13.38 8.29 5.11
N GLY A 93 -12.87 7.07 5.32
CA GLY A 93 -11.75 6.53 4.55
C GLY A 93 -12.09 6.35 3.07
N LEU A 94 -11.18 6.78 2.19
CA LEU A 94 -11.41 6.76 0.73
C LEU A 94 -11.56 5.35 0.17
N GLY A 95 -10.98 4.33 0.82
CA GLY A 95 -11.09 2.92 0.44
C GLY A 95 -12.05 2.11 1.32
N SER A 96 -12.78 2.75 2.24
CA SER A 96 -13.66 2.04 3.17
C SER A 96 -14.86 1.42 2.45
N ALA A 97 -15.19 0.19 2.80
CA ALA A 97 -16.36 -0.53 2.32
C ALA A 97 -16.80 -1.55 3.39
N PRO A 98 -18.10 -1.75 3.62
CA PRO A 98 -18.58 -2.75 4.60
C PRO A 98 -18.57 -4.19 4.05
N PHE A 99 -18.69 -4.34 2.72
CA PHE A 99 -18.68 -5.62 2.02
C PHE A 99 -17.90 -5.53 0.71
N ASP A 100 -17.41 -6.67 0.24
CA ASP A 100 -16.69 -6.82 -1.02
C ASP A 100 -17.64 -6.91 -2.23
N ALA A 101 -17.11 -7.01 -3.44
CA ALA A 101 -17.92 -7.06 -4.67
C ALA A 101 -18.78 -8.33 -4.81
N GLU A 102 -18.66 -9.31 -3.91
CA GLU A 102 -19.48 -10.53 -3.84
C GLU A 102 -20.44 -10.50 -2.63
N GLY A 103 -20.47 -9.40 -1.86
CA GLY A 103 -21.31 -9.22 -0.69
C GLY A 103 -20.75 -9.84 0.59
N ALA A 104 -19.51 -10.33 0.60
CA ALA A 104 -18.87 -10.82 1.80
C ALA A 104 -18.46 -9.66 2.70
N ALA A 105 -18.70 -9.76 4.01
CA ALA A 105 -18.27 -8.74 4.97
C ALA A 105 -16.74 -8.58 4.93
N THR A 106 -16.28 -7.33 4.84
CA THR A 106 -14.84 -7.03 4.94
C THR A 106 -14.41 -7.05 6.41
N LEU A 107 -13.16 -7.40 6.67
CA LEU A 107 -12.63 -7.57 8.02
C LEU A 107 -11.27 -6.90 8.17
N ASP A 108 -10.99 -6.41 9.38
CA ASP A 108 -9.65 -5.98 9.74
C ASP A 108 -8.68 -7.15 9.66
N ARG A 109 -7.52 -6.90 9.04
CA ARG A 109 -6.57 -7.97 8.75
C ARG A 109 -5.14 -7.48 8.70
N GLU A 110 -4.21 -8.35 9.03
CA GLU A 110 -2.79 -8.17 8.73
C GLU A 110 -2.43 -8.94 7.46
N LEU A 111 -1.93 -8.22 6.45
CA LEU A 111 -1.38 -8.80 5.23
C LEU A 111 0.08 -9.17 5.44
N VAL A 112 0.84 -8.31 6.11
CA VAL A 112 2.22 -8.55 6.51
C VAL A 112 2.37 -8.24 7.99
N GLU A 113 2.93 -9.18 8.73
CA GLU A 113 3.24 -9.02 10.15
C GLU A 113 4.66 -9.51 10.38
N GLN A 114 5.48 -8.68 11.03
CA GLN A 114 6.90 -8.95 11.24
C GLN A 114 7.65 -9.33 9.95
N GLY A 115 7.32 -8.65 8.85
CA GLY A 115 7.84 -8.93 7.52
C GLY A 115 7.34 -10.22 6.84
N VAL A 116 6.50 -11.01 7.52
CA VAL A 116 5.95 -12.28 7.01
C VAL A 116 4.61 -12.07 6.33
N LEU A 117 4.46 -12.56 5.09
CA LEU A 117 3.19 -12.55 4.37
C LEU A 117 2.20 -13.52 5.03
N ARG A 118 1.09 -13.02 5.57
CA ARG A 118 0.11 -13.85 6.29
C ARG A 118 -0.88 -14.57 5.37
N GLY A 119 -1.09 -14.04 4.16
CA GLY A 119 -1.98 -14.64 3.17
C GLY A 119 -2.29 -13.71 1.99
N TYR A 120 -3.11 -14.20 1.07
CA TYR A 120 -3.41 -13.55 -0.21
C TYR A 120 -4.68 -12.70 -0.17
N VAL A 121 -4.87 -11.85 -1.17
CA VAL A 121 -6.07 -11.01 -1.34
C VAL A 121 -7.05 -11.76 -2.25
N LEU A 122 -8.10 -12.35 -1.69
CA LEU A 122 -8.94 -13.34 -2.36
C LEU A 122 -10.43 -12.97 -2.32
N GLY A 123 -11.07 -13.00 -3.49
CA GLY A 123 -12.52 -13.21 -3.61
C GLY A 123 -12.86 -14.70 -3.66
N SER A 124 -14.14 -15.06 -3.65
CA SER A 124 -14.59 -16.46 -3.54
C SER A 124 -14.14 -17.31 -4.72
N TYR A 125 -14.13 -16.77 -5.94
CA TYR A 125 -13.64 -17.52 -7.11
C TYR A 125 -12.16 -17.90 -6.97
N SER A 126 -11.30 -16.92 -6.70
CA SER A 126 -9.87 -17.16 -6.53
C SER A 126 -9.56 -18.07 -5.34
N ALA A 127 -10.31 -17.93 -4.25
CA ALA A 127 -10.18 -18.78 -3.08
C ALA A 127 -10.45 -20.25 -3.45
N ARG A 128 -11.56 -20.54 -4.13
CA ARG A 128 -11.89 -21.90 -4.59
C ARG A 128 -10.83 -22.48 -5.54
N ARG A 129 -10.33 -21.68 -6.49
CA ARG A 129 -9.26 -22.07 -7.42
C ARG A 129 -7.97 -22.48 -6.71
N LEU A 130 -7.71 -21.91 -5.53
CA LEU A 130 -6.53 -22.17 -4.71
C LEU A 130 -6.77 -23.16 -3.57
N GLY A 131 -7.99 -23.66 -3.40
CA GLY A 131 -8.35 -24.49 -2.24
C GLY A 131 -8.33 -23.74 -0.90
N LEU A 132 -8.50 -22.41 -0.93
CA LEU A 132 -8.47 -21.52 0.23
C LEU A 132 -9.87 -20.94 0.52
N LYS A 133 -9.97 -20.11 1.57
CA LYS A 133 -11.18 -19.35 1.92
C LYS A 133 -11.10 -17.92 1.37
N SER A 134 -12.26 -17.33 1.04
CA SER A 134 -12.34 -15.91 0.66
C SER A 134 -11.88 -15.05 1.83
N THR A 135 -11.25 -13.92 1.52
CA THR A 135 -10.81 -12.95 2.53
C THR A 135 -11.67 -11.70 2.56
N GLY A 136 -12.82 -11.70 1.86
CA GLY A 136 -13.67 -10.52 1.73
C GLY A 136 -13.01 -9.44 0.87
N ASN A 137 -12.32 -9.85 -0.19
CA ASN A 137 -11.56 -8.95 -1.06
C ASN A 137 -11.90 -9.13 -2.55
N ALA A 138 -13.10 -9.61 -2.88
CA ALA A 138 -13.58 -9.48 -4.25
C ALA A 138 -13.67 -7.99 -4.61
N GLY A 139 -12.96 -7.56 -5.66
CA GLY A 139 -12.85 -6.14 -6.02
C GLY A 139 -11.64 -5.40 -5.41
N GLY A 140 -10.87 -6.05 -4.53
CA GLY A 140 -9.58 -5.54 -4.05
C GLY A 140 -9.49 -5.34 -2.55
N ILE A 141 -8.56 -4.47 -2.15
CA ILE A 141 -8.25 -4.13 -0.75
C ILE A 141 -8.97 -2.86 -0.29
N HIS A 142 -9.15 -2.72 1.02
CA HIS A 142 -9.84 -1.62 1.67
C HIS A 142 -8.95 -0.93 2.72
N ASN A 143 -8.50 0.29 2.42
CA ASN A 143 -7.58 1.09 3.25
C ASN A 143 -6.34 0.31 3.74
N LEU A 144 -5.35 0.17 2.85
CA LEU A 144 -4.06 -0.40 3.23
C LEU A 144 -3.23 0.62 4.02
N LEU A 145 -2.82 0.23 5.22
CA LEU A 145 -1.91 0.97 6.07
C LEU A 145 -0.57 0.26 6.06
N VAL A 146 0.48 0.98 5.68
CA VAL A 146 1.86 0.49 5.74
C VAL A 146 2.52 1.17 6.94
N GLY A 147 2.97 0.35 7.88
CA GLY A 147 3.63 0.79 9.10
C GLY A 147 5.01 0.15 9.25
N ALA A 148 5.77 0.70 10.19
CA ALA A 148 6.99 0.11 10.68
C ALA A 148 6.97 0.11 12.21
N ASP A 149 7.32 -1.03 12.81
CA ASP A 149 7.36 -1.19 14.26
C ASP A 149 8.64 -0.55 14.85
N GLY A 150 8.56 -0.12 16.10
CA GLY A 150 9.69 0.42 16.86
C GLY A 150 10.30 1.69 16.26
N ALA A 151 11.63 1.85 16.42
CA ALA A 151 12.36 3.05 16.00
C ALA A 151 12.33 3.29 14.47
N ALA A 152 12.04 2.27 13.66
CA ALA A 152 11.99 2.35 12.21
C ALA A 152 10.79 3.17 11.68
N GLY A 153 9.70 3.26 12.43
CA GLY A 153 8.48 3.99 12.03
C GLY A 153 8.47 5.48 12.35
N ALA A 154 9.42 5.98 13.14
CA ALA A 154 9.38 7.34 13.71
C ALA A 154 10.33 8.33 13.01
N HIS A 155 10.57 8.18 11.72
CA HIS A 155 11.50 9.04 10.98
C HIS A 155 10.77 10.06 10.10
N SER A 156 11.04 11.34 10.32
CA SER A 156 10.63 12.40 9.39
C SER A 156 11.42 12.30 8.07
N ARG A 157 10.88 12.87 6.99
CA ARG A 157 11.61 12.96 5.70
C ARG A 157 13.00 13.57 5.86
N GLU A 158 13.14 14.59 6.70
CA GLU A 158 14.43 15.24 6.96
C GLU A 158 15.40 14.32 7.69
N ALA A 159 14.91 13.53 8.67
CA ALA A 159 15.73 12.54 9.35
C ALA A 159 16.20 11.44 8.39
N LEU A 160 15.36 11.02 7.44
CA LEU A 160 15.72 10.04 6.41
C LEU A 160 16.74 10.57 5.41
N LEU A 161 16.72 11.88 5.10
CA LEU A 161 17.68 12.50 4.18
C LEU A 161 19.06 12.75 4.81
N ARG A 162 19.16 12.78 6.14
CA ARG A 162 20.42 12.97 6.88
C ARG A 162 21.20 11.66 7.10
N ARG A 163 20.57 10.51 6.84
CA ARG A 163 21.20 9.19 6.92
C ARG A 163 21.92 8.86 5.62
#